data_AF-A0A521VZE7-F1
#
_entry.id   AF-A0A521VZE7-F1
#
_cell.length_a   1.000
_cell.length_b   1.000
_cell.length_c   1.000
_cell.angle_alpha   90.00
_cell.angle_beta   90.00
_cell.angle_gamma   90.00
#
_symmetry.space_group_name_H-M   'P 1'
#
loop_
_entity.id
_entity.type
_entity.pdbx_description
1 polymer ?
#
loop_
_entity_poly.entity_id
_entity_poly.type
_entity_poly.pdbx_seq_one_letter_code
_entity_poly.pdbx_strand_id
1 'polypeptide(L)'
;MTTAVVLGLAMIGLAVVAALAPPAQAADAQNGEKLAQRWCVSCHVVGPGQRAASADTPPFSAIASRSGFTAAEVALFLLTPHPRMPDMNLSRAEAADLAAYIAAQRR
;
A
#
# COMPACT_ATOMS: atom_id res chain seq x y z
N MET A 1 -48.78 6.26 -27.72
CA MET A 1 -47.83 5.26 -28.28
C MET A 1 -46.42 5.81 -28.51
N THR A 2 -46.22 7.13 -28.61
CA THR A 2 -44.90 7.76 -28.85
C THR A 2 -44.11 8.12 -27.58
N THR A 3 -44.76 8.23 -26.41
CA THR A 3 -44.09 8.57 -25.14
C THR A 3 -43.37 7.39 -24.48
N ALA A 4 -43.80 6.15 -24.75
CA ALA A 4 -43.17 4.94 -24.20
C ALA A 4 -41.82 4.61 -24.86
N VAL A 5 -41.60 5.05 -26.10
CA VAL A 5 -40.36 4.78 -26.84
C VAL A 5 -39.20 5.65 -26.34
N VAL A 6 -39.48 6.88 -25.89
CA VAL A 6 -38.45 7.81 -25.41
C VAL A 6 -37.88 7.39 -24.04
N LEU A 7 -38.70 6.79 -23.17
CA LEU A 7 -38.20 6.21 -21.90
C LEU A 7 -37.38 4.93 -22.10
N GLY A 8 -37.64 4.17 -23.16
CA GLY A 8 -36.90 2.93 -23.46
C GLY A 8 -35.47 3.17 -23.94
N LEU A 9 -35.23 4.28 -24.65
CA LEU A 9 -33.89 4.64 -25.16
C LEU A 9 -32.98 5.27 -24.09
N ALA A 10 -33.56 5.91 -23.07
CA ALA A 10 -32.77 6.55 -22.00
C ALA A 10 -32.18 5.54 -20.99
N MET A 11 -32.81 4.37 -20.83
CA MET A 11 -32.37 3.33 -19.88
C MET A 11 -31.26 2.42 -20.42
N ILE A 12 -31.05 2.41 -21.75
CA ILE A 12 -30.02 1.56 -22.39
C ILE A 12 -28.64 2.26 -22.41
N GLY A 13 -28.60 3.60 -22.29
CA GLY A 13 -27.35 4.37 -22.33
C GLY A 13 -26.53 4.38 -21.04
N LEU A 14 -27.13 4.04 -19.88
CA LEU A 14 -26.47 4.19 -18.57
C LEU A 14 -25.62 2.97 -18.14
N ALA A 15 -25.76 1.83 -18.81
CA ALA A 15 -25.14 0.58 -18.36
C ALA A 15 -23.67 0.39 -18.78
N VAL A 16 -23.11 1.25 -19.65
CA VAL A 16 -21.82 0.97 -20.33
C VAL A 16 -20.62 1.70 -19.69
N VAL A 17 -20.81 2.61 -18.72
CA VAL A 17 -19.71 3.44 -18.21
C VAL A 17 -18.90 2.79 -17.07
N ALA A 18 -19.33 1.63 -16.54
CA ALA A 18 -18.68 1.01 -15.38
C ALA A 18 -17.36 0.25 -15.68
N ALA A 19 -16.95 0.11 -16.95
CA ALA A 19 -15.88 -0.81 -17.34
C ALA A 19 -14.52 -0.15 -17.69
N LEU A 20 -14.35 1.16 -17.48
CA LEU A 20 -13.13 1.89 -17.87
C LEU A 20 -12.12 2.10 -16.73
N ALA A 21 -12.36 1.53 -15.54
CA ALA A 21 -11.35 1.56 -14.49
C ALA A 21 -10.20 0.60 -14.86
N PRO A 22 -8.94 1.07 -14.93
CA PRO A 22 -7.81 0.17 -15.10
C PRO A 22 -7.79 -0.84 -13.94
N PRO A 23 -7.38 -2.10 -14.20
CA PRO A 23 -7.33 -3.12 -13.15
C PRO A 23 -6.42 -2.63 -12.02
N ALA A 24 -6.94 -2.65 -10.79
CA ALA A 24 -6.13 -2.38 -9.62
C ALA A 24 -5.07 -3.48 -9.51
N GLN A 25 -3.79 -3.10 -9.65
CA GLN A 25 -2.68 -4.00 -9.43
C GLN A 25 -2.59 -4.31 -7.92
N ALA A 26 -2.55 -5.59 -7.58
CA ALA A 26 -2.30 -6.01 -6.20
C ALA A 26 -0.87 -5.63 -5.80
N ALA A 27 -0.67 -5.31 -4.53
CA ALA A 27 0.66 -5.03 -3.99
C ALA A 27 1.56 -6.28 -4.06
N ASP A 28 2.84 -6.06 -4.40
CA ASP A 28 3.88 -7.07 -4.50
C ASP A 28 4.82 -7.02 -3.28
N ALA A 29 4.59 -7.95 -2.33
CA ALA A 29 5.42 -8.04 -1.14
C ALA A 29 6.88 -8.42 -1.43
N GLN A 30 7.19 -9.10 -2.54
CA GLN A 30 8.57 -9.43 -2.91
C GLN A 30 9.30 -8.18 -3.41
N ASN A 31 8.61 -7.31 -4.15
CA ASN A 31 9.16 -5.99 -4.47
C ASN A 31 9.33 -5.16 -3.19
N GLY A 32 8.35 -5.19 -2.28
CA GLY A 32 8.41 -4.55 -0.98
C GLY A 32 9.64 -4.97 -0.16
N GLU A 33 10.01 -6.25 -0.17
CA GLU A 33 11.24 -6.74 0.47
C GLU A 33 12.48 -6.06 -0.11
N LYS A 34 12.60 -6.02 -1.45
CA LYS A 34 13.76 -5.40 -2.12
C LYS A 34 13.89 -3.92 -1.76
N LEU A 35 12.76 -3.20 -1.74
CA LEU A 35 12.73 -1.79 -1.35
C LEU A 35 13.10 -1.61 0.13
N ALA A 36 12.59 -2.47 1.02
CA ALA A 36 12.90 -2.43 2.44
C ALA A 36 14.39 -2.67 2.71
N GLN A 37 15.00 -3.65 2.03
CA GLN A 37 16.44 -3.90 2.13
C GLN A 37 17.27 -2.74 1.56
N ARG A 38 16.77 -2.03 0.55
CA ARG A 38 17.49 -0.90 -0.05
C ARG A 38 17.46 0.35 0.83
N TRP A 39 16.31 0.66 1.44
CA TRP A 39 16.08 1.98 2.03
C TRP A 39 15.77 1.96 3.52
N CYS A 40 15.14 0.90 4.02
CA CYS A 40 14.63 0.86 5.39
C CYS A 40 15.63 0.22 6.36
N VAL A 41 16.53 -0.64 5.85
CA VAL A 41 17.46 -1.46 6.66
C VAL A 41 18.48 -0.66 7.48
N SER A 42 18.78 0.58 7.09
CA SER A 42 19.72 1.44 7.82
C SER A 42 19.17 1.87 9.19
N CYS A 43 17.85 1.87 9.35
CA CYS A 43 17.18 2.32 10.56
C CYS A 43 16.31 1.22 11.20
N HIS A 44 15.66 0.37 10.41
CA HIS A 44 14.73 -0.65 10.87
C HIS A 44 15.33 -2.05 10.73
N VAL A 45 14.93 -2.95 11.64
CA VAL A 45 15.05 -4.39 11.40
C VAL A 45 13.89 -4.78 10.47
N VAL A 46 14.22 -5.13 9.24
CA VAL A 46 13.24 -5.36 8.15
C VAL A 46 12.91 -6.84 7.92
N GLY A 47 13.63 -7.76 8.60
CA GLY A 47 13.45 -9.20 8.42
C GLY A 47 14.14 -10.04 9.50
N PRO A 48 13.96 -11.37 9.47
CA PRO A 48 14.60 -12.29 10.42
C PRO A 48 16.13 -12.23 10.36
N GLY A 49 16.78 -12.41 11.51
CA GLY A 49 18.25 -12.56 11.59
C GLY A 49 19.05 -11.24 11.60
N GLN A 50 18.41 -10.09 11.39
CA GLN A 50 19.02 -8.77 11.62
C GLN A 50 19.12 -8.47 13.12
N ARG A 51 20.34 -8.15 13.59
CA ARG A 51 20.62 -7.87 15.00
C ARG A 51 20.59 -6.39 15.36
N ALA A 52 20.61 -5.49 14.38
CA ALA A 52 20.76 -4.06 14.64
C ALA A 52 19.77 -3.25 13.81
N ALA A 53 18.99 -2.44 14.52
CA ALA A 53 18.29 -1.25 14.06
C ALA A 53 18.86 -0.07 14.87
N SER A 54 18.58 1.16 14.45
CA SER A 54 18.72 2.29 15.37
C SER A 54 17.86 2.03 16.60
N ALA A 55 18.38 2.28 17.81
CA ALA A 55 17.75 1.86 19.07
C ALA A 55 16.31 2.38 19.26
N ASP A 56 15.97 3.49 18.60
CA ASP A 56 14.68 4.17 18.73
C ASP A 56 13.69 3.87 17.58
N THR A 57 13.99 2.94 16.67
CA THR A 57 13.12 2.59 15.54
C THR A 57 12.57 1.17 15.64
N PRO A 58 11.25 0.99 15.54
CA PRO A 58 10.64 -0.32 15.72
C PRO A 58 11.00 -1.29 14.58
N PRO A 59 11.20 -2.59 14.85
CA PRO A 59 11.31 -3.60 13.80
C PRO A 59 10.00 -3.71 13.03
N PHE A 60 10.05 -4.15 11.77
CA PHE A 60 8.86 -4.34 10.94
C PHE A 60 7.85 -5.30 11.57
N SER A 61 8.31 -6.33 12.27
CA SER A 61 7.45 -7.24 13.03
C SER A 61 6.66 -6.53 14.12
N ALA A 62 7.26 -5.59 14.85
CA ALA A 62 6.55 -4.81 15.87
C ALA A 62 5.54 -3.86 15.22
N ILE A 63 5.85 -3.25 14.07
CA ILE A 63 4.91 -2.42 13.31
C ILE A 63 3.70 -3.26 12.89
N ALA A 64 3.94 -4.44 12.32
CA ALA A 64 2.92 -5.35 11.82
C ALA A 64 1.98 -5.91 12.90
N SER A 65 2.48 -6.01 14.15
CA SER A 65 1.74 -6.51 15.30
C SER A 65 1.03 -5.42 16.12
N ARG A 66 1.05 -4.14 15.68
CA ARG A 66 0.29 -3.05 16.35
C ARG A 66 -1.22 -3.33 16.28
N SER A 67 -1.93 -3.03 17.38
CA SER A 67 -3.39 -3.05 17.39
C SER A 67 -3.95 -2.08 16.35
N GLY A 68 -4.87 -2.56 15.51
CA GLY A 68 -5.46 -1.75 14.44
C GLY A 68 -4.59 -1.59 13.19
N PHE A 69 -3.50 -2.36 13.04
CA PHE A 69 -2.67 -2.33 11.84
C PHE A 69 -3.50 -2.56 10.57
N THR A 70 -3.34 -1.67 9.58
CA THR A 70 -3.75 -1.90 8.20
C THR A 70 -2.62 -1.57 7.23
N ALA A 71 -2.48 -2.35 6.16
CA ALA A 71 -1.48 -2.08 5.13
C ALA A 71 -1.76 -0.75 4.41
N ALA A 72 -3.02 -0.37 4.26
CA ALA A 72 -3.40 0.89 3.61
C ALA A 72 -2.92 2.13 4.40
N GLU A 73 -3.05 2.13 5.73
CA GLU A 73 -2.56 3.23 6.57
C GLU A 73 -1.04 3.33 6.53
N VAL A 74 -0.34 2.19 6.56
CA VAL A 74 1.13 2.16 6.43
C VAL A 74 1.54 2.71 5.06
N ALA A 75 0.91 2.27 3.98
CA ALA A 75 1.20 2.79 2.65
C ALA A 75 1.02 4.31 2.58
N LEU A 76 -0.07 4.85 3.13
CA LEU A 76 -0.30 6.29 3.17
C LEU A 76 0.75 7.03 4.01
N PHE A 77 1.11 6.49 5.16
CA PHE A 77 2.12 7.06 6.06
C PHE A 77 3.51 7.16 5.40
N LEU A 78 3.86 6.20 4.54
CA LEU A 78 5.14 6.17 3.83
C LEU A 78 5.26 7.20 2.69
N LEU A 79 4.14 7.82 2.25
CA LEU A 79 4.14 8.79 1.14
C LEU A 79 4.64 10.18 1.52
N THR A 80 4.90 10.42 2.80
CA THR A 80 5.38 11.71 3.28
C THR A 80 6.52 11.52 4.28
N PRO A 81 7.50 12.44 4.33
CA PRO A 81 8.49 12.44 5.40
C PRO A 81 7.82 12.48 6.76
N HIS A 82 8.32 11.70 7.70
CA HIS A 82 7.85 11.69 9.10
C HIS A 82 9.05 11.61 10.04
N PRO A 83 8.92 11.95 11.34
CA PRO A 83 10.06 12.30 12.18
C PRO A 83 11.21 11.28 12.12
N ARG A 84 12.42 11.78 11.83
CA ARG A 84 13.68 11.03 11.60
C ARG A 84 13.75 10.18 10.32
N MET A 85 12.66 9.92 9.61
CA MET A 85 12.69 9.27 8.29
C MET A 85 12.79 10.32 7.17
N PRO A 86 13.79 10.23 6.28
CA PRO A 86 13.89 11.15 5.15
C PRO A 86 12.77 10.89 4.13
N ASP A 87 12.61 11.83 3.18
CA ASP A 87 11.78 11.58 2.01
C ASP A 87 12.42 10.49 1.14
N MET A 88 11.72 9.36 0.99
CA MET A 88 12.16 8.25 0.17
C MET A 88 11.69 8.38 -1.29
N ASN A 89 10.89 9.42 -1.60
CA ASN A 89 10.32 9.69 -2.91
C ASN A 89 9.61 8.46 -3.51
N LEU A 90 8.83 7.76 -2.67
CA LEU A 90 8.10 6.55 -3.03
C LEU A 90 6.89 6.89 -3.90
N SER A 91 6.66 6.10 -4.93
CA SER A 91 5.37 6.04 -5.60
C SER A 91 4.31 5.37 -4.72
N ARG A 92 3.03 5.56 -5.04
CA ARG A 92 1.92 4.87 -4.35
C ARG A 92 2.02 3.36 -4.45
N ALA A 93 2.52 2.84 -5.57
CA ALA A 93 2.72 1.41 -5.77
C ALA A 93 3.83 0.88 -4.84
N GLU A 94 4.99 1.55 -4.81
CA GLU A 94 6.11 1.15 -3.94
C GLU A 94 5.73 1.23 -2.45
N ALA A 95 4.96 2.24 -2.04
CA ALA A 95 4.45 2.33 -0.68
C ALA A 95 3.47 1.18 -0.34
N ALA A 96 2.62 0.77 -1.29
CA ALA A 96 1.73 -0.37 -1.12
C ALA A 96 2.51 -1.70 -1.02
N ASP A 97 3.54 -1.87 -1.85
CA ASP A 97 4.44 -3.04 -1.83
C ASP A 97 5.18 -3.15 -0.49
N LEU A 98 5.74 -2.03 -0.01
CA LEU A 98 6.37 -1.94 1.30
C LEU A 98 5.39 -2.28 2.44
N ALA A 99 4.18 -1.75 2.40
CA ALA A 99 3.17 -2.04 3.41
C ALA A 99 2.74 -3.52 3.40
N ALA A 100 2.61 -4.12 2.21
CA ALA A 100 2.34 -5.55 2.06
C ALA A 100 3.48 -6.40 2.65
N TYR A 101 4.73 -6.02 2.39
CA TYR A 101 5.88 -6.70 2.99
C TYR A 101 5.93 -6.55 4.52
N ILE A 102 5.68 -5.35 5.07
CA ILE A 102 5.59 -5.11 6.51
C ILE A 102 4.48 -5.99 7.11
N ALA A 103 3.31 -6.05 6.49
CA ALA A 103 2.20 -6.89 6.96
C ALA A 103 2.61 -8.38 7.07
N ALA A 104 3.43 -8.86 6.13
CA ALA A 104 3.94 -10.23 6.12
C ALA A 104 4.96 -10.53 7.26
N GLN A 105 5.48 -9.51 7.95
CA GLN A 105 6.43 -9.69 9.07
C GLN A 105 5.75 -9.92 10.42
N ARG A 106 4.41 -9.96 10.47
CA ARG A 106 3.66 -10.25 11.70
C ARG A 106 4.07 -11.62 12.27
N ARG A 107 4.32 -11.66 13.58
CA ARG A 107 4.62 -12.87 14.35
C ARG A 107 3.62 -13.02 15.48
#